data_AF-A0A920W5K3-F1
#
_entry.id   AF-A0A920W5K3-F1
#
_cell.length_a   1.000
_cell.length_b   1.000
_cell.length_c   1.000
_cell.angle_alpha   90.00
_cell.angle_beta   90.00
_cell.angle_gamma   90.00
#
_symmetry.space_group_name_H-M   'P 1'
#
loop_
_entity.id
_entity.type
_entity.pdbx_description
1 polymer ?
#
loop_
_entity_poly.entity_id
_entity_poly.type
_entity_poly.pdbx_seq_one_letter_code
_entity_poly.pdbx_strand_id
1 'polypeptide(L)' 'MHLYVEPMDAVLVEFDTYGQVKFKGEDWNLPSLQETRAILYAAENEIAALTELVESLESTVAPKIKS' A
#
# COMPACT_ATOMS: atom_id res chain seq x y z
N MET A 1 -8.04 0.30 4.77
CA MET A 1 -6.98 0.82 3.89
C MET A 1 -7.45 0.68 2.44
N HIS A 2 -6.71 1.18 1.45
CA HIS A 2 -7.00 0.89 0.03
C HIS A 2 -5.65 0.68 -0.66
N LEU A 3 -5.25 -0.57 -0.82
CA LEU A 3 -4.02 -0.93 -1.53
C LEU A 3 -4.39 -1.63 -2.83
N TYR A 4 -4.01 -1.05 -3.96
CA TYR A 4 -4.17 -1.72 -5.25
C TYR A 4 -3.04 -2.73 -5.45
N VAL A 5 -3.42 -3.99 -5.65
CA VAL A 5 -2.52 -5.12 -5.87
C VAL A 5 -2.48 -5.43 -7.35
N GLU A 6 -1.59 -4.76 -8.08
CA GLU A 6 -1.48 -4.84 -9.55
C GLU A 6 -1.42 -6.28 -10.09
N PRO A 7 -0.62 -7.21 -9.53
CA PRO A 7 -0.55 -8.58 -10.07
C PRO A 7 -1.87 -9.37 -9.99
N MET A 8 -2.80 -8.92 -9.15
CA MET A 8 -4.09 -9.55 -8.91
C MET A 8 -5.26 -8.76 -9.50
N ASP A 9 -5.02 -7.54 -10.00
CA ASP A 9 -6.06 -6.57 -10.36
C ASP A 9 -7.14 -6.43 -9.25
N ALA A 10 -6.68 -6.33 -8.00
CA ALA A 10 -7.54 -6.34 -6.82
C ALA A 10 -7.21 -5.20 -5.87
N VAL A 11 -8.20 -4.74 -5.10
CA VAL A 11 -8.00 -3.68 -4.09
C VAL A 11 -8.19 -4.26 -2.70
N LEU A 12 -7.11 -4.36 -1.94
CA LEU A 12 -7.14 -4.80 -0.54
C LEU A 12 -7.67 -3.66 0.34
N VAL A 13 -8.79 -3.93 1.01
CA VAL A 13 -9.52 -2.93 1.80
C VAL A 13 -9.34 -3.10 3.30
N GLU A 14 -9.23 -4.35 3.77
CA GLU A 14 -9.07 -4.68 5.18
C GLU A 14 -8.14 -5.88 5.38
N PHE A 15 -7.52 -5.96 6.55
CA PHE A 15 -6.74 -7.10 7.02
C PHE A 15 -6.90 -7.24 8.53
N ASP A 16 -6.70 -8.44 9.07
CA ASP A 16 -6.76 -8.70 10.50
C ASP A 16 -5.43 -9.22 11.08
N THR A 17 -5.39 -9.44 12.40
CA THR A 17 -4.20 -9.95 13.09
C THR A 17 -3.96 -11.44 12.87
N TYR A 18 -4.88 -12.15 12.22
CA TYR A 18 -4.78 -13.57 11.87
C TYR A 18 -4.26 -13.78 10.45
N GLY A 19 -3.96 -12.70 9.72
CA GLY A 19 -3.47 -12.73 8.35
C GLY A 19 -4.58 -12.92 7.31
N GLN A 20 -5.86 -12.79 7.71
CA GLN A 20 -6.95 -12.74 6.76
C GLN A 20 -6.99 -11.36 6.11
N VAL A 21 -7.37 -11.35 4.84
CA VAL A 21 -7.51 -10.13 4.06
C VAL A 21 -8.90 -10.07 3.46
N LYS A 22 -9.31 -8.85 3.11
CA LYS A 22 -10.54 -8.61 2.38
C LYS A 22 -10.24 -7.73 1.18
N PHE A 23 -10.59 -8.22 0.00
CA PHE A 23 -10.57 -7.44 -1.22
C PHE A 23 -11.91 -6.75 -1.45
N LYS A 24 -11.89 -5.66 -2.20
CA LYS A 24 -13.09 -4.88 -2.53
C LYS A 24 -14.07 -5.75 -3.32
N GLY A 25 -15.25 -5.99 -2.75
CA GLY A 25 -16.30 -6.80 -3.37
C GLY A 25 -16.18 -8.29 -3.09
N GLU A 26 -15.22 -8.71 -2.26
CA GLU A 26 -15.02 -10.10 -1.84
C GLU A 26 -15.24 -10.28 -0.33
N ASP A 27 -15.44 -11.52 0.08
CA ASP A 27 -15.47 -11.93 1.48
C ASP A 27 -14.04 -12.10 2.03
N TRP A 28 -13.96 -12.17 3.36
CA TRP A 28 -12.69 -12.43 4.04
C TRP A 28 -12.11 -13.79 3.62
N ASN A 29 -10.82 -13.81 3.32
CA ASN A 29 -10.09 -15.03 3.00
C ASN A 29 -8.67 -15.02 3.57
N LEU A 30 -8.07 -16.21 3.64
CA LEU A 30 -6.62 -16.35 3.86
C LEU A 30 -5.94 -16.34 2.50
N PRO A 31 -5.05 -15.37 2.21
CA PRO A 31 -4.37 -15.31 0.93
C PRO A 31 -3.41 -16.50 0.81
N SER A 32 -3.32 -17.07 -0.39
CA SER A 32 -2.29 -18.03 -0.77
C SER A 32 -0.89 -17.41 -0.70
N LEU A 33 0.15 -18.25 -0.83
CA LEU A 33 1.53 -17.78 -0.85
C LEU A 33 1.80 -16.78 -2.01
N GLN A 34 1.18 -17.01 -3.17
CA GLN A 34 1.33 -16.13 -4.33
C GLN A 34 0.64 -14.79 -4.09
N GLU A 35 -0.59 -14.81 -3.59
CA GLU A 35 -1.35 -13.59 -3.26
C GLU A 35 -0.64 -12.81 -2.16
N THR A 36 -0.13 -13.49 -1.13
CA THR A 36 0.67 -12.88 -0.07
C THR A 36 1.88 -12.12 -0.64
N ARG A 37 2.62 -12.74 -1.57
CA ARG A 37 3.76 -12.08 -2.23
C ARG A 37 3.33 -10.88 -3.06
N ALA A 38 2.21 -10.98 -3.77
CA ALA A 38 1.67 -9.86 -4.56
C ALA A 38 1.23 -8.69 -3.66
N ILE A 39 0.56 -8.97 -2.55
CA ILE A 39 0.16 -7.97 -1.55
C ILE A 39 1.38 -7.28 -0.94
N LEU A 40 2.40 -8.05 -0.54
CA LEU A 40 3.64 -7.49 0.02
C LEU A 40 4.36 -6.59 -1.00
N TYR A 41 4.50 -7.05 -2.24
CA TYR A 41 5.11 -6.26 -3.31
C TYR A 41 4.37 -4.94 -3.55
N ALA A 42 3.03 -4.99 -3.62
CA ALA A 42 2.21 -3.79 -3.77
C ALA A 42 2.37 -2.83 -2.58
N ALA A 43 2.40 -3.36 -1.35
CA ALA A 43 2.54 -2.57 -0.14
C ALA A 43 3.92 -1.89 -0.06
N GLU A 44 5.00 -2.59 -0.40
CA GLU A 44 6.36 -2.03 -0.44
C GLU A 44 6.47 -0.89 -1.46
N ASN A 45 5.88 -1.06 -2.65
CA ASN A 45 5.85 -0.03 -3.68
C ASN A 45 5.05 1.20 -3.23
N GLU A 46 3.87 0.99 -2.63
CA GLU A 46 3.04 2.08 -2.11
C GLU A 46 3.75 2.86 -1.00
N ILE A 47 4.45 2.16 -0.08
CA ILE A 47 5.27 2.80 0.96
C ILE A 47 6.36 3.66 0.33
N ALA A 48 7.06 3.16 -0.69
CA ALA A 48 8.11 3.92 -1.38
C ALA A 48 7.54 5.19 -2.04
N ALA A 49 6.42 5.07 -2.77
CA ALA A 49 5.76 6.20 -3.42
C ALA A 49 5.23 7.23 -2.41
N LEU A 50 4.62 6.78 -1.30
CA LEU A 50 4.15 7.66 -0.23
C LEU A 50 5.31 8.36 0.48
N THR A 51 6.45 7.69 0.66
CA THR A 51 7.65 8.31 1.23
C THR A 51 8.16 9.42 0.32
N GLU A 52 8.31 9.16 -0.98
CA GLU A 52 8.74 10.16 -1.97
C GLU A 52 7.78 11.37 -2.01
N LEU A 53 6.48 11.11 -1.91
CA LEU A 53 5.46 12.16 -1.84
C LEU A 53 5.62 13.03 -0.59
N VAL A 54 5.79 12.41 0.59
CA VAL A 54 5.99 13.14 1.85
C VAL A 54 7.25 14.00 1.76
N GLU A 55 8.38 13.45 1.31
CA GLU A 55 9.63 14.19 1.15
C GLU A 55 9.47 15.39 0.20
N SER A 56 8.77 15.19 -0.92
CA SER A 56 8.51 16.26 -1.89
C SER A 56 7.63 17.37 -1.30
N LEU A 57 6.60 17.01 -0.53
CA LEU A 57 5.71 17.98 0.11
C LEU A 57 6.42 18.74 1.22
N GLU A 58 7.21 18.07 2.06
CA GLU A 58 8.00 18.69 3.11
C GLU A 58 9.02 19.69 2.54
N SER A 59 9.71 19.32 1.45
CA SER A 59 10.64 20.20 0.73
C SER A 59 9.95 21.43 0.12
N THR A 60 8.68 21.30 -0.28
CA THR A 60 7.89 22.41 -0.84
C THR A 60 7.41 23.38 0.24
N VAL A 61 7.06 22.87 1.41
CA VAL A 61 6.51 23.67 2.53
C VAL A 61 7.62 24.24 3.42
N ALA A 62 8.79 23.59 3.51
CA ALA A 62 9.94 24.12 4.22
C ALA A 62 10.42 25.43 3.56
N PRO A 63 10.60 26.52 4.33
CA PRO A 63 11.08 27.76 3.76
C PRO A 63 12.45 27.51 3.15
N LYS A 64 12.59 27.76 1.83
CA LYS A 64 13.90 27.88 1.20
C LYS A 64 14.59 29.08 1.85
N ILE A 65 15.35 28.82 2.92
CA ILE A 65 16.30 29.79 3.45
C ILE A 65 17.34 29.94 2.35
N LYS A 66 17.11 30.92 1.47
CA LYS A 66 18.08 31.34 0.47
C LYS A 66 19.29 31.86 1.25
N SER A 67 20.38 31.10 1.23
CA SER A 67 21.72 31.58 1.57
C SER A 67 22.20 32.57 0.52
#